data_AF-A0A832K057-F1
#
_entry.id   AF-A0A832K057-F1
#
_cell.length_a   1.000
_cell.length_b   1.000
_cell.length_c   1.000
_cell.angle_alpha   90.00
_cell.angle_beta   90.00
_cell.angle_gamma   90.00
#
_symmetry.space_group_name_H-M   'P 1'
#
loop_
_entity.id
_entity.type
_entity.pdbx_description
1 polymer ?
#
loop_
_entity_poly.entity_id
_entity_poly.type
_entity_poly.pdbx_seq_one_letter_code
_entity_poly.pdbx_strand_id
1 'polypeptide(L)' 'MGGGEESIEVKEVVFEMLSVFEKNILPRLLSISEETKRYLVFTAWLNTLLEEKRLGRVIITGG' A
#
# COMPACT_ATOMS: atom_id res chain seq x y z
N MET A 1 -10.17 -20.55 -20.48
CA MET A 1 -10.34 -19.10 -20.75
C MET A 1 -10.87 -18.50 -19.46
N GLY A 2 -10.07 -17.71 -18.73
CA GLY A 2 -10.49 -17.16 -17.44
C GLY A 2 -9.61 -16.03 -16.88
N GLY A 3 -8.66 -15.49 -17.65
CA GLY A 3 -7.70 -14.49 -17.14
C GLY A 3 -8.09 -13.03 -17.40
N GLY A 4 -9.30 -12.77 -17.92
CA GLY A 4 -9.74 -11.42 -18.32
C GLY A 4 -10.32 -10.60 -17.17
N GLU A 5 -11.22 -11.20 -16.38
CA GLU A 5 -11.98 -10.50 -15.33
C GLU A 5 -11.14 -10.19 -14.09
N GLU A 6 -10.32 -11.14 -13.61
CA GLU A 6 -9.41 -10.93 -12.47
C GLU A 6 -8.43 -9.77 -12.70
N SER A 7 -8.02 -9.55 -13.96
CA SER A 7 -7.05 -8.51 -14.30
C SER A 7 -7.61 -7.08 -14.25
N ILE A 8 -8.92 -6.93 -14.40
CA ILE A 8 -9.62 -5.63 -14.31
C ILE A 8 -9.82 -5.28 -12.84
N GLU A 9 -10.24 -6.25 -12.02
CA GLU A 9 -10.49 -6.06 -10.59
C GLU A 9 -9.23 -5.67 -9.82
N VAL A 10 -8.09 -6.32 -10.10
CA VAL A 10 -6.80 -5.95 -9.46
C VAL A 10 -6.38 -4.53 -9.82
N LYS A 11 -6.59 -4.09 -11.07
CA LYS A 11 -6.24 -2.73 -11.50
C LYS A 11 -7.07 -1.68 -10.79
N GLU A 12 -8.36 -1.92 -10.61
CA GLU A 12 -9.26 -1.00 -9.90
C GLU A 12 -8.83 -0.83 -8.44
N VAL A 13 -8.54 -1.94 -7.75
CA VAL A 13 -8.05 -1.93 -6.37
C VAL A 13 -6.73 -1.15 -6.27
N VAL A 14 -5.77 -1.41 -7.17
CA VAL A 14 -4.49 -0.70 -7.18
C VAL A 14 -4.67 0.79 -7.45
N PHE A 15 -5.57 1.17 -8.36
CA PHE A 15 -5.82 2.57 -8.70
C PHE A 15 -6.44 3.34 -7.52
N GLU A 16 -7.39 2.72 -6.81
CA GLU A 16 -7.96 3.27 -5.59
C GLU A 16 -6.88 3.48 -4.52
N MET A 17 -6.04 2.46 -4.29
CA MET A 17 -4.93 2.50 -3.33
C MET A 17 -3.92 3.60 -3.66
N LEU A 18 -3.57 3.76 -4.94
CA LEU A 18 -2.67 4.80 -5.41
C LEU A 18 -3.25 6.21 -5.15
N SER A 19 -4.55 6.40 -5.41
CA SER A 19 -5.20 7.69 -5.15
C SER A 19 -5.15 8.08 -3.67
N VAL A 20 -5.36 7.11 -2.77
CA VAL A 20 -5.25 7.32 -1.31
C VAL A 20 -3.82 7.63 -0.92
N PHE A 21 -2.85 6.90 -1.49
CA PHE A 21 -1.43 7.13 -1.24
C PHE A 21 -1.02 8.56 -1.59
N GLU A 22 -1.28 9.00 -2.81
CA GLU A 22 -0.85 10.31 -3.32
C GLU A 22 -1.48 11.47 -2.55
N LYS A 23 -2.77 11.35 -2.20
CA LYS A 23 -3.51 12.43 -1.52
C LYS A 23 -3.17 12.54 -0.03
N ASN A 24 -3.04 11.41 0.66
CA ASN A 24 -3.02 11.40 2.13
C ASN A 24 -1.65 11.02 2.71
N ILE A 25 -0.95 10.07 2.08
CA ILE A 25 0.24 9.44 2.66
C ILE A 25 1.51 10.08 2.13
N LEU A 26 1.60 10.32 0.83
CA LEU A 26 2.76 10.93 0.20
C LEU A 26 3.17 12.27 0.83
N PRO A 27 2.25 13.24 1.09
CA PRO A 27 2.63 14.49 1.74
C PRO A 27 3.20 14.28 3.15
N ARG A 28 2.63 13.32 3.90
CA ARG A 28 3.13 12.96 5.23
C ARG A 28 4.52 12.34 5.15
N LEU A 29 4.75 11.42 4.21
CA LEU A 29 6.07 10.79 4.02
C LEU A 29 7.14 11.81 3.63
N LEU A 30 6.81 12.76 2.75
CA LEU A 30 7.72 13.84 2.33
C LEU A 30 8.10 14.77 3.49
N SER A 31 7.26 14.90 4.52
CA SER A 31 7.58 15.67 5.72
C SER A 31 8.56 14.97 6.68
N ILE A 32 8.81 13.66 6.50
CA ILE A 32 9.71 12.88 7.35
C ILE A 32 11.11 12.86 6.74
N SER A 33 12.05 13.57 7.40
CA SER A 33 13.45 13.62 6.97
C SER A 33 14.19 12.30 7.17
N GLU A 34 13.96 11.64 8.30
CA GLU A 34 14.63 10.40 8.67
C GLU A 34 14.08 9.22 7.86
N GLU A 35 14.96 8.55 7.13
CA GLU A 35 14.63 7.56 6.12
C GLU A 35 13.98 6.30 6.71
N THR A 36 14.50 5.79 7.82
CA THR A 36 13.98 4.58 8.49
C THR A 36 12.54 4.81 8.94
N LYS A 37 12.26 5.94 9.60
CA LYS A 37 10.91 6.35 10.00
C LYS A 37 9.98 6.49 8.80
N ARG A 38 10.46 7.07 7.69
CA ARG A 38 9.67 7.20 6.48
C ARG A 38 9.26 5.83 5.93
N TYR A 39 10.19 4.88 5.87
CA TYR A 39 9.88 3.50 5.47
C TYR A 39 8.93 2.80 6.44
N LEU A 40 9.14 2.93 7.75
CA LEU A 40 8.27 2.32 8.74
C LEU A 40 6.83 2.86 8.67
N VAL A 41 6.66 4.18 8.48
CA VAL A 41 5.33 4.79 8.32
C VAL A 41 4.66 4.31 7.04
N PHE A 42 5.39 4.23 5.94
CA PHE A 42 4.86 3.71 4.67
C PHE A 42 4.41 2.25 4.82
N THR A 43 5.27 1.40 5.37
CA THR A 43 4.96 -0.03 5.52
C THR A 43 3.82 -0.28 6.49
N ALA A 44 3.75 0.51 7.58
CA ALA A 44 2.63 0.44 8.52
C ALA A 44 1.31 0.78 7.83
N TRP A 45 1.26 1.87 7.07
CA TRP A 45 0.07 2.25 6.30
C TRP A 45 -0.33 1.18 5.28
N LEU A 46 0.64 0.67 4.51
CA LEU A 46 0.38 -0.35 3.51
C LEU A 46 -0.17 -1.63 4.15
N ASN A 47 0.43 -2.06 5.26
CA ASN A 47 -0.03 -3.24 5.98
C ASN A 47 -1.47 -3.06 6.50
N THR A 48 -1.78 -1.93 7.13
CA THR A 48 -3.14 -1.63 7.60
C THR A 48 -4.14 -1.69 6.46
N LEU A 49 -3.82 -1.08 5.32
CA LEU A 49 -4.74 -1.06 4.17
C LEU A 49 -4.99 -2.45 3.59
N LEU A 50 -3.96 -3.30 3.51
CA LEU A 50 -4.09 -4.68 3.04
C LEU A 50 -4.94 -5.53 4.00
N GLU A 51 -4.75 -5.35 5.30
CA GLU A 51 -5.53 -6.06 6.33
C GLU A 51 -7.01 -5.64 6.30
N GLU A 52 -7.29 -4.34 6.19
CA GLU A 52 -8.67 -3.81 6.09
C GLU A 52 -9.42 -4.34 4.87
N LYS A 53 -8.73 -4.43 3.72
CA LYS A 53 -9.29 -5.02 2.49
C LYS A 53 -9.27 -6.56 2.47
N ARG A 54 -8.80 -7.22 3.55
CA ARG A 54 -8.64 -8.68 3.65
C ARG A 54 -7.78 -9.29 2.55
N LEU A 55 -6.83 -8.51 2.02
CA LEU A 55 -5.89 -8.92 0.96
C LEU A 55 -4.64 -9.61 1.52
N GLY A 56 -4.52 -9.69 2.85
CA GLY A 56 -3.40 -10.30 3.55
C GLY A 56 -2.67 -9.29 4.43
N ARG A 57 -1.40 -9.58 4.73
CA ARG A 57 -0.53 -8.74 5.56
C ARG A 57 0.89 -8.76 5.02
N VAL A 58 1.62 -7.67 5.26
CA VAL A 58 3.05 -7.56 4.99
C VAL A 58 3.81 -8.23 6.13
N ILE A 59 4.67 -9.19 5.80
CA ILE A 59 5.62 -9.78 6.75
C ILE A 59 7.02 -9.33 6.36
N ILE A 60 7.68 -8.60 7.26
CA ILE A 60 9.08 -8.23 7.10
C ILE A 60 9.92 -9.30 7.79
N THR A 61 10.52 -10.19 7.00
CA THR A 61 11.49 -11.18 7.49
C THR A 61 12.90 -10.62 7.36
N GLY A 62 13.68 -10.66 8.44
CA GLY A 62 15.07 -10.20 8.46
C GLY A 62 16.07 -11.28 8.07
N GLY A 63 17.17 -10.84 7.44
CA GLY A 63 18.43 -11.55 7.22
C GLY A 63 19.58 -10.58 7.39
#